data_AF-A0A4X1TS74-F1
#
_entry.id   AF-A0A4X1TS74-F1
#
_cell.length_a   1.000
_cell.length_b   1.000
_cell.length_c   1.000
_cell.angle_alpha   90.00
_cell.angle_beta   90.00
_cell.angle_gamma   90.00
#
_symmetry.space_group_name_H-M   'P 1'
#
loop_
_entity.id
_entity.type
_entity.pdbx_description
1 polymer ?
#
loop_
_entity_poly.entity_id
_entity_poly.type
_entity_poly.pdbx_seq_one_letter_code
_entity_poly.pdbx_strand_id
1 'polypeptide(L)'
;VWTCSVSEGRRVVLGPLVHSADRGPCAGDLRWEGRLTLRPPRVTPSPRRTTIWTLRVRFLEEQALPRWATFTIWNAGRQGRRLYRSLTAESRRKVGASPAPCPLPRHYLSPRSLPRGTPHPMAGVLRPPQVVAFCDVDENKIQKGFYCHEESQERPKPRVPVLHFRAARPPFVICVKLDLTGGAFEDNLRSLHLREGRDFLHFS
;
A
#
# COMPACT_ATOMS: atom_id res chain seq x y z
N VAL A 1 -0.62 4.36 36.66
CA VAL A 1 -2.00 4.14 37.16
C VAL A 1 -2.63 5.52 37.30
N TRP A 2 -3.42 5.94 36.31
CA TRP A 2 -4.42 7.02 36.37
C TRP A 2 -5.39 6.77 35.21
N THR A 3 -6.67 6.94 35.50
CA THR A 3 -7.84 6.51 34.72
C THR A 3 -8.29 7.56 33.70
N CYS A 4 -9.05 7.08 32.73
CA CYS A 4 -9.72 7.85 31.69
C CYS A 4 -10.92 8.62 32.25
N SER A 5 -11.16 9.84 31.75
CA SER A 5 -12.50 10.36 31.58
C SER A 5 -12.59 11.10 30.24
N VAL A 6 -13.51 10.61 29.40
CA VAL A 6 -13.98 11.25 28.18
C VAL A 6 -15.01 12.30 28.58
N SER A 7 -14.86 13.53 28.11
CA SER A 7 -15.97 14.48 28.01
C SER A 7 -16.13 14.98 26.58
N GLU A 8 -17.41 15.13 26.23
CA GLU A 8 -17.97 15.48 24.93
C GLU A 8 -17.34 16.67 24.21
N GLY A 9 -17.46 16.62 22.88
CA GLY A 9 -16.82 17.52 21.97
C GLY A 9 -17.15 18.98 22.20
N ARG A 10 -16.09 19.80 22.17
CA ARG A 10 -16.04 21.17 21.64
C ARG A 10 -14.57 21.50 21.37
N ARG A 11 -14.30 22.11 20.22
CA ARG A 11 -12.97 22.61 19.86
C ARG A 11 -12.51 23.60 20.94
N VAL A 12 -11.32 23.39 21.49
CA VAL A 12 -10.60 24.44 22.22
C VAL A 12 -9.55 24.99 21.27
N VAL A 13 -9.79 26.19 20.76
CA VAL A 13 -8.80 26.99 20.05
C VAL A 13 -8.10 27.83 21.10
N LEU A 14 -6.81 27.58 21.35
CA LEU A 14 -5.96 28.45 22.17
C LEU A 14 -5.04 29.21 21.23
N GLY A 15 -5.34 30.50 21.01
CA GLY A 15 -4.41 31.47 20.43
C GLY A 15 -3.55 32.10 21.53
N PRO A 16 -2.29 32.47 21.27
CA PRO A 16 -1.44 33.08 22.28
C PRO A 16 -1.85 34.53 22.57
N LEU A 17 -1.92 34.83 23.87
CA LEU A 17 -2.04 36.16 24.45
C LEU A 17 -0.74 36.94 24.17
N VAL A 18 -0.82 38.04 23.43
CA VAL A 18 0.29 39.00 23.31
C VAL A 18 0.32 39.87 24.56
N HIS A 19 1.46 39.91 25.25
CA HIS A 19 1.82 41.00 26.16
C HIS A 19 3.29 41.36 25.93
N SER A 20 3.48 42.64 25.64
CA SER A 20 4.74 43.34 25.45
C SER A 20 5.27 43.83 26.80
N ALA A 21 6.56 43.68 27.07
CA ALA A 21 7.33 44.53 27.99
C ALA A 21 8.86 44.23 27.90
N ASP A 22 9.55 45.13 27.20
CA ASP A 22 10.69 45.95 27.66
C ASP A 22 11.97 45.34 28.32
N ARG A 23 13.11 45.90 27.88
CA ARG A 23 14.49 45.99 28.45
C ARG A 23 15.51 44.86 28.22
N GLY A 24 16.64 45.23 27.59
CA GLY A 24 17.95 44.54 27.66
C GLY A 24 18.73 44.89 28.94
N PRO A 25 20.09 44.76 29.02
CA PRO A 25 21.07 44.36 27.99
C PRO A 25 22.22 43.42 28.48
N CYS A 26 23.18 43.17 27.57
CA CYS A 26 24.61 42.86 27.77
C CYS A 26 25.12 41.42 28.05
N ALA A 27 26.02 41.02 27.13
CA ALA A 27 27.24 40.20 27.28
C ALA A 27 27.12 38.68 27.54
N GLY A 28 27.64 37.89 26.59
CA GLY A 28 28.06 36.51 26.85
C GLY A 28 28.01 35.62 25.61
N ASP A 29 29.18 35.08 25.25
CA ASP A 29 29.39 33.83 24.52
C ASP A 29 29.03 33.75 23.02
N LEU A 30 30.05 33.98 22.18
CA LEU A 30 30.16 33.35 20.87
C LEU A 30 30.25 31.83 21.05
N ARG A 31 29.11 31.14 20.94
CA ARG A 31 29.01 29.68 21.01
C ARG A 31 28.47 29.15 19.68
N TRP A 32 29.25 28.28 19.05
CA TRP A 32 29.03 27.54 17.80
C TRP A 32 27.55 27.34 17.39
N GLU A 33 27.12 27.94 16.27
CA GLU A 33 25.93 27.51 15.53
C GLU A 33 26.20 26.18 14.80
N GLY A 34 25.95 25.08 15.50
CA GLY A 34 25.89 23.74 14.94
C GLY A 34 24.56 23.08 15.28
N ARG A 35 23.44 23.61 14.76
CA ARG A 35 22.13 22.94 14.90
C ARG A 35 22.12 21.71 14.00
N LEU A 36 22.63 20.60 14.53
CA LEU A 36 22.22 19.27 14.09
C LEU A 36 20.71 19.21 14.27
N THR A 37 19.95 19.47 13.21
CA THR A 37 18.56 19.04 13.14
C THR A 37 18.58 17.53 13.18
N LEU A 38 18.52 16.96 14.38
CA LEU A 38 18.07 15.58 14.55
C LEU A 38 16.69 15.55 13.89
N ARG A 39 16.64 15.07 12.64
CA ARG A 39 15.39 14.59 12.05
C ARG A 39 14.81 13.68 13.13
N PRO A 40 13.57 13.92 13.61
CA PRO A 40 12.96 12.97 14.52
C PRO A 40 13.06 11.60 13.83
N PRO A 41 13.54 10.55 14.51
CA PRO A 41 13.59 9.24 13.92
C PRO A 41 12.22 8.98 13.31
N ARG A 42 12.23 8.62 12.02
CA ARG A 42 11.04 8.22 11.27
C ARG A 42 10.20 7.37 12.22
N VAL A 43 9.00 7.84 12.57
CA VAL A 43 8.09 7.15 13.49
C VAL A 43 8.00 5.71 13.02
N THR A 44 8.71 4.82 13.69
CA THR A 44 8.54 3.39 13.48
C THR A 44 7.15 3.11 14.06
N PRO A 45 6.19 2.58 13.28
CA PRO A 45 4.90 2.25 13.83
C PRO A 45 5.11 1.36 15.06
N SER A 46 4.57 1.79 16.20
CA SER A 46 4.71 1.05 17.46
C SER A 46 4.19 -0.39 17.25
N PRO A 47 4.84 -1.43 17.80
CA PRO A 47 4.33 -2.80 17.74
C PRO A 47 3.13 -2.92 18.70
N ARG A 48 1.98 -2.36 18.32
CA ARG A 48 0.73 -2.44 19.08
C ARG A 48 -0.35 -3.05 18.17
N ARG A 49 -0.69 -4.31 18.49
CA ARG A 49 -1.75 -5.15 17.90
C ARG A 49 -1.75 -5.22 16.37
N THR A 50 -0.96 -6.15 15.82
CA THR A 50 -1.19 -6.67 14.46
C THR A 50 -2.56 -7.35 14.42
N THR A 51 -3.44 -6.91 13.52
CA THR A 51 -4.75 -7.55 13.33
C THR A 51 -4.61 -8.80 12.45
N ILE A 52 -5.55 -9.74 12.54
CA ILE A 52 -5.62 -10.90 11.62
C ILE A 52 -5.57 -10.43 10.16
N TRP A 53 -6.27 -9.33 9.86
CA TRP A 53 -6.23 -8.69 8.55
C TRP A 53 -4.81 -8.26 8.15
N THR A 54 -4.09 -7.58 9.04
CA THR A 54 -2.72 -7.13 8.78
C THR A 54 -1.79 -8.32 8.51
N LEU A 55 -1.93 -9.41 9.26
CA LEU A 55 -1.17 -10.65 9.02
C LEU A 55 -1.52 -11.27 7.67
N ARG A 56 -2.81 -11.33 7.31
CA ARG A 56 -3.28 -11.87 6.03
C ARG A 56 -2.75 -11.07 4.84
N VAL A 57 -2.80 -9.74 4.91
CA VAL A 57 -2.26 -8.86 3.86
C VAL A 57 -0.76 -9.05 3.73
N ARG A 58 -0.04 -9.11 4.84
CA ARG A 58 1.41 -9.36 4.84
C ARG A 58 1.75 -10.72 4.20
N PHE A 59 1.05 -11.78 4.59
CA PHE A 59 1.23 -13.10 3.99
C PHE A 59 0.93 -13.08 2.49
N LEU A 60 -0.15 -12.40 2.09
CA LEU A 60 -0.51 -12.24 0.69
C LEU A 60 0.65 -11.58 -0.08
N GLU A 61 1.18 -10.45 0.39
CA GLU A 61 2.27 -9.70 -0.29
C GLU A 61 3.62 -10.44 -0.29
N GLU A 62 3.99 -11.08 0.83
CA GLU A 62 5.31 -11.70 0.98
C GLU A 62 5.40 -13.11 0.39
N GLN A 63 4.29 -13.87 0.38
CA GLN A 63 4.33 -15.31 0.09
C GLN A 63 3.55 -15.69 -1.16
N ALA A 64 2.37 -15.11 -1.35
CA ALA A 64 1.46 -15.53 -2.42
C ALA A 64 1.68 -14.72 -3.71
N LEU A 65 1.83 -13.42 -3.55
CA LEU A 65 1.93 -12.44 -4.62
C LEU A 65 3.28 -12.39 -5.38
N PRO A 66 4.47 -12.72 -4.83
CA PRO A 66 5.75 -12.56 -5.55
C PRO A 66 5.87 -13.33 -6.87
N ARG A 67 4.98 -14.31 -7.11
CA ARG A 67 4.93 -15.10 -8.35
C ARG A 67 4.23 -14.38 -9.49
N TRP A 68 3.56 -13.26 -9.22
CA TRP A 68 2.75 -12.51 -10.16
C TRP A 68 3.33 -11.12 -10.36
N ALA A 69 3.47 -10.68 -11.61
CA ALA A 69 3.87 -9.31 -11.91
C ALA A 69 2.70 -8.32 -11.76
N THR A 70 1.49 -8.81 -12.03
CA THR A 70 0.23 -8.07 -11.91
C THR A 70 -0.89 -9.01 -11.51
N PHE A 71 -1.97 -8.47 -10.94
CA PHE A 71 -3.16 -9.23 -10.59
C PHE A 71 -4.43 -8.37 -10.58
N THR A 72 -5.58 -9.04 -10.65
CA THR A 72 -6.90 -8.42 -10.56
C THR A 72 -7.54 -8.75 -9.22
N ILE A 73 -8.20 -7.78 -8.58
CA ILE A 73 -9.00 -8.03 -7.37
C ILE A 73 -10.45 -8.32 -7.79
N TRP A 74 -10.94 -9.52 -7.50
CA TRP A 74 -12.34 -9.86 -7.71
C TRP A 74 -13.15 -9.46 -6.49
N ASN A 75 -14.05 -8.46 -6.68
CA ASN A 75 -14.88 -7.71 -5.72
C ASN A 75 -14.48 -6.22 -5.70
N ALA A 76 -15.22 -5.37 -6.43
CA ALA A 76 -15.03 -3.92 -6.44
C ALA A 76 -15.76 -3.20 -5.29
N GLY A 77 -16.23 -3.94 -4.27
CA GLY A 77 -16.94 -3.46 -3.10
C GLY A 77 -16.06 -3.25 -1.86
N ARG A 78 -16.66 -3.34 -0.67
CA ARG A 78 -15.99 -2.97 0.60
C ARG A 78 -14.70 -3.77 0.86
N GLN A 79 -14.74 -5.09 0.71
CA GLN A 79 -13.61 -5.96 1.04
C GLN A 79 -12.45 -5.79 0.06
N GLY A 80 -12.70 -5.84 -1.26
CA GLY A 80 -11.64 -5.64 -2.25
C GLY A 80 -11.03 -4.24 -2.19
N ARG A 81 -11.83 -3.18 -1.96
CA ARG A 81 -11.29 -1.82 -1.73
C ARG A 81 -10.50 -1.71 -0.43
N ARG A 82 -10.89 -2.46 0.62
CA ARG A 82 -10.10 -2.54 1.86
C ARG A 82 -8.77 -3.24 1.60
N LEU A 83 -8.76 -4.33 0.83
CA LEU A 83 -7.53 -5.00 0.43
C LEU A 83 -6.60 -4.04 -0.31
N TYR A 84 -7.09 -3.41 -1.39
CA TYR A 84 -6.30 -2.44 -2.16
C TYR A 84 -5.69 -1.33 -1.29
N ARG A 85 -6.48 -0.73 -0.37
CA ARG A 85 -5.99 0.28 0.57
C ARG A 85 -4.99 -0.24 1.61
N SER A 86 -4.95 -1.56 1.84
CA SER A 86 -4.03 -2.20 2.78
C SER A 86 -2.73 -2.64 2.13
N LEU A 87 -2.68 -2.77 0.80
CA LEU A 87 -1.45 -3.09 0.06
C LEU A 87 -0.42 -1.97 0.16
N THR A 88 0.84 -2.30 -0.12
CA THR A 88 1.90 -1.29 -0.24
C THR A 88 1.58 -0.27 -1.33
N ALA A 89 2.18 0.92 -1.22
CA ALA A 89 2.09 1.93 -2.27
C ALA A 89 2.58 1.39 -3.62
N GLU A 90 3.55 0.47 -3.60
CA GLU A 90 4.14 -0.12 -4.80
C GLU A 90 3.14 -0.95 -5.59
N SER A 91 2.40 -1.82 -4.91
CA SER A 91 1.36 -2.66 -5.50
C SER A 91 0.14 -1.85 -6.00
N ARG A 92 -0.02 -0.63 -5.50
CA ARG A 92 -1.07 0.31 -5.94
C ARG A 92 -0.67 1.20 -7.12
N ARG A 93 0.61 1.22 -7.52
CA ARG A 93 1.08 2.11 -8.59
C ARG A 93 0.43 1.75 -9.93
N LYS A 94 0.26 2.78 -10.77
CA LYS A 94 -0.27 2.62 -12.12
C LYS A 94 0.63 1.72 -12.97
N VAL A 95 0.02 0.78 -13.67
CA VAL A 95 0.68 -0.12 -14.61
C VAL A 95 1.22 0.72 -15.78
N GLY A 96 2.52 0.63 -16.04
CA GLY A 96 3.22 1.46 -17.03
C GLY A 96 4.08 2.59 -16.45
N ALA A 97 3.95 2.90 -15.15
CA ALA A 97 4.97 3.68 -14.43
C ALA A 97 6.12 2.74 -14.06
N SER A 98 6.97 2.42 -15.03
CA SER A 98 8.21 1.72 -14.72
C SER A 98 9.13 2.69 -13.96
N PRO A 99 9.50 2.45 -12.68
CA PRO A 99 10.72 3.07 -12.18
C PRO A 99 11.84 2.61 -13.13
N ALA A 100 12.73 3.51 -13.55
CA ALA A 100 13.96 3.08 -14.20
C ALA A 100 14.59 1.98 -13.33
N PRO A 101 15.14 0.89 -13.91
CA PRO A 101 15.95 -0.02 -13.12
C PRO A 101 16.96 0.85 -12.37
N CYS A 102 17.03 0.70 -11.04
CA CYS A 102 18.06 1.38 -10.26
C CYS A 102 19.37 1.11 -11.00
N PRO A 103 20.08 2.14 -11.53
CA PRO A 103 21.34 1.89 -12.19
C PRO A 103 22.21 1.16 -11.19
N LEU A 104 22.58 -0.09 -11.49
CA LEU A 104 23.61 -0.74 -10.70
C LEU A 104 24.82 0.19 -10.76
N PRO A 105 25.44 0.53 -9.62
CA PRO A 105 26.61 1.38 -9.63
C PRO A 105 27.65 0.84 -10.63
N ARG A 106 28.27 1.72 -11.41
CA ARG A 106 29.13 1.37 -12.56
C ARG A 106 30.23 0.34 -12.24
N HIS A 107 30.62 0.22 -10.97
CA HIS A 107 31.58 -0.77 -10.47
C HIS A 107 31.08 -2.22 -10.45
N TYR A 108 29.76 -2.48 -10.53
CA TYR A 108 29.20 -3.83 -10.69
C TYR A 108 29.15 -4.33 -12.14
N LEU A 109 29.39 -3.44 -13.12
CA LEU A 109 29.40 -3.80 -14.55
C LEU A 109 30.77 -4.30 -15.03
N SER A 110 31.78 -4.37 -14.15
CA SER A 110 33.10 -4.93 -14.46
C SER A 110 33.28 -6.28 -13.75
N PRO A 111 33.33 -7.41 -14.48
CA PRO A 111 33.49 -8.75 -13.89
C PRO A 111 34.82 -8.99 -13.15
N ARG A 112 35.78 -8.05 -13.25
CA ARG A 112 37.18 -8.30 -12.85
C ARG A 112 37.61 -7.67 -11.52
N SER A 113 36.72 -7.04 -10.76
CA SER A 113 37.11 -6.30 -9.54
C SER A 113 36.23 -6.53 -8.32
N LEU A 114 35.42 -7.61 -8.27
CA LEU A 114 34.63 -7.92 -7.08
C LEU A 114 35.47 -8.72 -6.05
N PRO A 115 35.67 -8.19 -4.82
CA PRO A 115 36.31 -8.95 -3.76
C PRO A 115 35.45 -10.15 -3.37
N ARG A 116 36.13 -11.28 -3.17
CA ARG A 116 35.55 -12.56 -2.75
C ARG A 116 34.85 -12.34 -1.40
N GLY A 117 33.51 -12.42 -1.37
CA GLY A 117 32.70 -12.18 -0.17
C GLY A 117 31.79 -10.95 -0.22
N THR A 118 31.76 -10.19 -1.32
CA THR A 118 30.69 -9.19 -1.52
C THR A 118 29.36 -9.91 -1.75
N PRO A 119 28.29 -9.59 -1.00
CA PRO A 119 26.96 -10.08 -1.34
C PRO A 119 26.61 -9.56 -2.72
N HIS A 120 26.57 -10.43 -3.72
CA HIS A 120 26.02 -10.09 -5.01
C HIS A 120 24.59 -9.58 -4.78
N PRO A 121 24.18 -8.43 -5.35
CA PRO A 121 22.77 -8.12 -5.42
C PRO A 121 22.11 -9.30 -6.12
N MET A 122 21.32 -10.06 -5.38
CA MET A 122 20.57 -11.20 -5.89
C MET A 122 19.87 -10.74 -7.17
N ALA A 123 20.16 -11.44 -8.27
CA ALA A 123 19.48 -11.22 -9.53
C ALA A 123 17.97 -11.24 -9.29
N GLY A 124 17.30 -10.13 -9.62
CA GLY A 124 15.84 -10.03 -9.58
C GLY A 124 15.26 -9.61 -8.23
N VAL A 125 15.33 -8.30 -7.93
CA VAL A 125 14.24 -7.68 -7.15
C VAL A 125 13.00 -7.73 -8.06
N LEU A 126 12.24 -8.81 -7.98
CA LEU A 126 10.91 -8.87 -8.59
C LEU A 126 10.13 -7.70 -7.99
N ARG A 127 9.72 -6.76 -8.85
CA ARG A 127 8.88 -5.64 -8.43
C ARG A 127 7.64 -6.23 -7.75
N PRO A 128 7.14 -5.62 -6.67
CA PRO A 128 5.91 -6.11 -6.07
C PRO A 128 4.77 -6.04 -7.10
N PRO A 129 3.88 -7.02 -7.08
CA PRO A 129 2.79 -7.12 -8.03
C PRO A 129 1.89 -5.92 -8.01
N GLN A 130 1.49 -5.48 -9.20
CA GLN A 130 0.59 -4.34 -9.32
C GLN A 130 -0.86 -4.78 -9.51
N VAL A 131 -1.78 -4.09 -8.84
CA VAL A 131 -3.21 -4.23 -9.11
C VAL A 131 -3.52 -3.54 -10.44
N VAL A 132 -3.93 -4.32 -11.44
CA VAL A 132 -4.29 -3.79 -12.77
C VAL A 132 -5.75 -3.39 -12.87
N ALA A 133 -6.62 -4.06 -12.12
CA ALA A 133 -8.06 -3.88 -12.21
C ALA A 133 -8.75 -4.39 -10.94
N PHE A 134 -9.98 -3.90 -10.74
CA PHE A 134 -11.02 -4.65 -10.07
C PHE A 134 -11.88 -5.35 -11.10
N CYS A 135 -12.53 -6.44 -10.70
CA CYS A 135 -13.66 -6.98 -11.44
C CYS A 135 -14.86 -7.29 -10.55
N ASP A 136 -16.04 -7.28 -11.14
CA ASP A 136 -17.32 -7.52 -10.47
C ASP A 136 -18.37 -8.07 -11.46
N VAL A 137 -19.55 -8.42 -10.94
CA VAL A 137 -20.76 -8.76 -11.73
C VAL A 137 -21.82 -7.67 -11.62
N ASP A 138 -21.69 -6.78 -10.64
CA ASP A 138 -22.60 -5.66 -10.43
C ASP A 138 -22.44 -4.62 -11.55
N GLU A 139 -23.47 -4.50 -12.38
CA GLU A 139 -23.50 -3.59 -13.53
C GLU A 139 -23.28 -2.14 -13.13
N ASN A 140 -23.79 -1.68 -11.98
CA ASN A 140 -23.59 -0.30 -11.55
C ASN A 140 -22.11 -0.01 -11.24
N LYS A 141 -21.40 -0.99 -10.66
CA LYS A 141 -19.95 -0.86 -10.44
C LYS A 141 -19.17 -0.87 -11.75
N ILE A 142 -19.59 -1.70 -12.70
CA ILE A 142 -18.95 -1.82 -14.02
C ILE A 142 -19.20 -0.56 -14.86
N GLN A 143 -20.43 -0.03 -14.87
CA GLN A 143 -20.81 1.20 -15.58
C GLN A 143 -20.08 2.42 -15.03
N LYS A 144 -19.82 2.48 -13.71
CA LYS A 144 -18.93 3.50 -13.12
C LYS A 144 -17.51 3.46 -13.73
N GLY A 145 -17.07 2.30 -14.21
CA GLY A 145 -15.85 2.10 -15.01
C GLY A 145 -14.55 2.08 -14.20
N PHE A 146 -14.51 2.70 -13.02
CA PHE A 146 -13.30 2.76 -12.20
C PHE A 146 -13.58 2.99 -10.70
N TYR A 147 -12.62 2.55 -9.89
CA TYR A 147 -12.46 2.93 -8.49
C TYR A 147 -11.42 4.07 -8.40
N CYS A 148 -11.76 5.12 -7.65
CA CYS A 148 -10.83 6.20 -7.32
C CYS A 148 -10.33 6.03 -5.88
N HIS A 149 -9.02 6.05 -5.68
CA HIS A 149 -8.43 6.02 -4.34
C HIS A 149 -8.45 7.43 -3.73
N GLU A 150 -9.58 7.79 -3.11
CA GLU A 150 -9.83 9.14 -2.61
C GLU A 150 -8.84 9.61 -1.54
N GLU A 151 -8.33 8.69 -0.73
CA GLU A 151 -7.36 8.93 0.34
C GLU A 151 -5.91 9.07 -0.18
N SER A 152 -5.68 8.90 -1.49
CA SER A 152 -4.35 9.08 -2.08
C SER A 152 -3.90 10.53 -2.05
N GLN A 153 -2.62 10.75 -1.76
CA GLN A 153 -1.97 12.06 -1.88
C GLN A 153 -1.52 12.36 -3.32
N GLU A 154 -1.49 11.36 -4.21
CA GLU A 154 -1.09 11.52 -5.62
C GLU A 154 -2.10 12.40 -6.39
N ARG A 155 -1.59 13.21 -7.33
CA ARG A 155 -2.38 14.08 -8.21
C ARG A 155 -1.91 13.87 -9.66
N PRO A 156 -2.78 13.47 -10.61
CA PRO A 156 -4.20 13.14 -10.42
C PRO A 156 -4.41 11.91 -9.51
N LYS A 157 -5.58 11.80 -8.88
CA LYS A 157 -5.88 10.67 -7.97
C LYS A 157 -5.80 9.33 -8.73
N PRO A 158 -5.23 8.27 -8.14
CA PRO A 158 -5.15 6.97 -8.76
C PRO A 158 -6.53 6.42 -9.08
N ARG A 159 -6.71 5.96 -10.33
CA ARG A 159 -7.93 5.31 -10.81
C ARG A 159 -7.59 3.89 -11.23
N VAL A 160 -8.33 2.93 -10.70
CA VAL A 160 -8.22 1.50 -11.03
C VAL A 160 -9.47 1.10 -11.79
N PRO A 161 -9.36 0.54 -13.01
CA PRO A 161 -10.54 0.15 -13.79
C PRO A 161 -11.38 -0.90 -13.06
N VAL A 162 -12.70 -0.86 -13.28
CA VAL A 162 -13.64 -1.88 -12.82
C VAL A 162 -14.21 -2.56 -14.05
N LEU A 163 -13.88 -3.84 -14.23
CA LEU A 163 -14.26 -4.63 -15.39
C LEU A 163 -15.36 -5.63 -15.03
N HIS A 164 -16.14 -6.04 -16.04
CA HIS A 164 -16.92 -7.27 -15.91
C HIS A 164 -15.98 -8.47 -15.73
N PHE A 165 -16.34 -9.45 -14.89
CA PHE A 165 -15.45 -10.57 -14.56
C PHE A 165 -14.91 -11.34 -15.79
N ARG A 166 -15.72 -11.48 -16.84
CA ARG A 166 -15.31 -12.13 -18.10
C ARG A 166 -14.24 -11.35 -18.88
N ALA A 167 -14.15 -10.04 -18.70
CA ALA A 167 -13.16 -9.20 -19.36
C ALA A 167 -11.86 -9.07 -18.56
N ALA A 168 -11.90 -9.45 -17.27
CA ALA A 168 -10.76 -9.38 -16.39
C ALA A 168 -9.77 -10.52 -16.63
N ARG A 169 -8.48 -10.26 -16.39
CA ARG A 169 -7.41 -11.23 -16.62
C ARG A 169 -6.90 -11.82 -15.30
N PRO A 170 -6.66 -13.15 -15.23
CA PRO A 170 -5.94 -13.75 -14.12
C PRO A 170 -4.49 -13.24 -14.09
N PRO A 171 -3.81 -13.31 -12.94
CA PRO A 171 -4.27 -13.97 -11.72
C PRO A 171 -5.24 -13.13 -10.88
N PHE A 172 -6.12 -13.79 -10.12
CA PHE A 172 -7.13 -13.14 -9.28
C PHE A 172 -6.83 -13.27 -7.79
N VAL A 173 -6.98 -12.17 -7.05
CA VAL A 173 -7.23 -12.24 -5.61
C VAL A 173 -8.72 -12.07 -5.38
N ILE A 174 -9.36 -13.13 -4.91
CA ILE A 174 -10.81 -13.21 -4.77
C ILE A 174 -11.20 -12.80 -3.35
N CYS A 175 -11.87 -11.65 -3.24
CA CYS A 175 -12.38 -11.11 -1.97
C CYS A 175 -13.91 -11.27 -1.86
N VAL A 176 -14.45 -12.37 -2.34
CA VAL A 176 -15.88 -12.74 -2.22
C VAL A 176 -16.01 -13.76 -1.10
N LYS A 177 -17.02 -13.60 -0.25
CA LYS A 177 -17.37 -14.63 0.73
C LYS A 177 -18.07 -15.77 0.01
N LEU A 178 -17.52 -16.98 0.14
CA LEU A 178 -18.13 -18.20 -0.36
C LEU A 178 -19.50 -18.42 0.29
N ASP A 179 -20.37 -19.15 -0.39
CA ASP A 179 -21.70 -19.59 0.08
C ASP A 179 -22.77 -18.49 0.27
N LEU A 180 -22.43 -17.21 0.08
CA LEU A 180 -23.41 -16.12 0.19
C LEU A 180 -24.18 -15.83 -1.10
N THR A 181 -23.79 -16.45 -2.22
CA THR A 181 -24.36 -16.15 -3.54
C THR A 181 -25.23 -17.26 -4.11
N GLY A 182 -25.53 -18.28 -3.31
CA GLY A 182 -26.32 -19.44 -3.76
C GLY A 182 -25.67 -20.19 -4.93
N GLY A 183 -24.34 -20.23 -5.00
CA GLY A 183 -23.60 -20.89 -6.09
C GLY A 183 -23.28 -19.99 -7.29
N ALA A 184 -23.88 -18.81 -7.41
CA ALA A 184 -23.69 -17.96 -8.59
C ALA A 184 -22.24 -17.48 -8.77
N PHE A 185 -21.53 -17.19 -7.67
CA PHE A 185 -20.12 -16.83 -7.73
C PHE A 185 -19.27 -18.03 -8.17
N GLU A 186 -19.54 -19.20 -7.61
CA GLU A 186 -18.86 -20.46 -7.89
C GLU A 186 -19.05 -20.87 -9.36
N ASP A 187 -20.24 -20.68 -9.93
CA ASP A 187 -20.55 -20.90 -11.35
C ASP A 187 -19.73 -19.98 -12.27
N ASN A 188 -19.67 -18.70 -11.92
CA ASN A 188 -18.87 -17.73 -12.66
C ASN A 188 -17.38 -18.09 -12.60
N LEU A 189 -16.86 -18.50 -11.44
CA LEU A 189 -15.48 -18.94 -11.29
C LEU A 189 -15.20 -20.20 -12.12
N ARG A 190 -16.10 -21.19 -12.09
CA ARG A 190 -16.01 -22.41 -12.91
C ARG A 190 -16.01 -22.10 -14.41
N SER A 191 -16.80 -21.12 -14.86
CA SER A 191 -16.87 -20.73 -16.28
C SER A 191 -15.54 -20.19 -16.83
N LEU A 192 -14.64 -19.70 -15.96
CA LEU A 192 -13.33 -19.21 -16.35
C LEU A 192 -12.24 -20.30 -16.42
N HIS A 193 -12.55 -21.53 -15.97
CA HIS A 193 -11.62 -22.67 -16.02
C HIS A 193 -10.26 -22.41 -15.32
N LEU A 194 -10.29 -21.66 -14.21
CA LEU A 194 -9.09 -21.24 -13.47
C LEU A 194 -8.71 -22.26 -12.39
N ARG A 195 -7.42 -22.33 -12.05
CA ARG A 195 -6.89 -23.21 -11.00
C ARG A 195 -6.44 -22.40 -9.78
N GLU A 196 -6.92 -22.79 -8.59
CA GLU A 196 -6.48 -22.17 -7.33
C GLU A 196 -4.97 -22.37 -7.11
N GLY A 197 -4.30 -21.38 -6.52
CA GLY A 197 -2.86 -21.40 -6.26
C GLY A 197 -1.99 -21.12 -7.50
N ARG A 198 -2.58 -21.12 -8.71
CA ARG A 198 -1.92 -20.73 -9.96
C ARG A 198 -2.54 -19.46 -10.54
N ASP A 199 -3.84 -19.51 -10.80
CA ASP A 199 -4.59 -18.47 -11.50
C ASP A 199 -5.45 -17.63 -10.56
N PHE A 200 -5.71 -18.10 -9.34
CA PHE A 200 -6.35 -17.29 -8.30
C PHE A 200 -6.00 -17.73 -6.88
N LEU A 201 -6.27 -16.85 -5.92
CA LEU A 201 -6.21 -17.10 -4.48
C LEU A 201 -7.44 -16.52 -3.80
N HIS A 202 -7.99 -17.24 -2.82
CA HIS A 202 -9.04 -16.72 -1.95
C HIS A 202 -8.47 -15.86 -0.82
N PHE A 203 -9.06 -14.69 -0.62
CA PHE A 203 -8.73 -13.75 0.45
C PHE A 203 -10.01 -13.35 1.21
N SER A 204 -10.32 -14.08 2.28
CA SER A 204 -11.45 -13.82 3.19
C SER A 204 -11.03 -13.05 4.45
#